data_AF-A0A1Z9UL50-F1
#
_entry.id   AF-A0A1Z9UL50-F1
#
_cell.length_a   1.000
_cell.length_b   1.000
_cell.length_c   1.000
_cell.angle_alpha   90.00
_cell.angle_beta   90.00
_cell.angle_gamma   90.00
#
_symmetry.space_group_name_H-M   'P 1'
#
loop_
_entity.id
_entity.type
_entity.pdbx_description
1 polymer ?
#
loop_
_entity_poly.entity_id
_entity_poly.type
_entity_poly.pdbx_seq_one_letter_code
_entity_poly.pdbx_strand_id
1 'polypeptide(L)'
;MKRVKYLNNRDLLAQIHASKNTYCSHISPMDSQYDLIVPALKKVNVRSIAEAKKNKAKRLTQEAWEQAKAAGMKKIKLADYTVSPRKIDKTDLVFRVMTFDHIPMDDTRKKNPKQTADHHAKVNFPPFQHYRLDKKGKLVCVGKSHWVGGMSNGHFSADHGKMTNQLAMMYMKLCERYGTRANWRGYTYNDEMQSQALMQLSQIGLQFDESKSDNPFAYYTAAITNSFTRILNIEKKNQAIRDDLLEFNGMMPSFTRQNENETSGPSYKKRMKAAHGEAKIVNKTGIKKLNKVLKKKGTLDSEDFEEVNYKKVDMTKHKPIVKKKW
;
A
#
# COMPACT_ATOMS: atom_id res chain seq x y z
N MET A 1 -27.67 -12.76 -13.82
CA MET A 1 -26.76 -12.18 -12.79
C MET A 1 -26.19 -10.86 -13.27
N LYS A 2 -26.37 -9.77 -12.50
CA LYS A 2 -25.76 -8.46 -12.78
C LYS A 2 -24.23 -8.60 -12.67
N ARG A 3 -23.46 -8.12 -13.66
CA ARG A 3 -21.99 -8.19 -13.61
C ARG A 3 -21.47 -7.45 -12.38
N VAL A 4 -20.69 -8.14 -11.53
CA VAL A 4 -20.06 -7.55 -10.35
C VAL A 4 -18.92 -6.64 -10.81
N LYS A 5 -19.02 -5.35 -10.53
CA LYS A 5 -17.93 -4.39 -10.78
C LYS A 5 -16.93 -4.47 -9.63
N TYR A 6 -15.77 -5.08 -9.89
CA TYR A 6 -14.65 -5.11 -8.95
C TYR A 6 -13.95 -3.75 -8.91
N LEU A 7 -13.46 -3.36 -7.73
CA LEU A 7 -12.56 -2.22 -7.61
C LEU A 7 -11.29 -2.54 -8.41
N ASN A 8 -10.77 -1.54 -9.11
CA ASN A 8 -9.54 -1.65 -9.87
C ASN A 8 -8.66 -0.41 -9.59
N ASN A 9 -7.34 -0.50 -9.84
CA ASN A 9 -6.42 0.61 -9.59
C ASN A 9 -6.77 1.87 -10.39
N ARG A 10 -7.29 1.69 -11.61
CA ARG A 10 -7.65 2.80 -12.50
C ARG A 10 -8.78 3.65 -11.92
N ASP A 11 -9.83 3.01 -11.40
CA ASP A 11 -10.97 3.66 -10.79
C ASP A 11 -10.56 4.35 -9.47
N LEU A 12 -9.68 3.72 -8.68
CA LEU A 12 -9.11 4.33 -7.48
C LEU A 12 -8.30 5.59 -7.82
N LEU A 13 -7.39 5.51 -8.80
CA LEU A 13 -6.60 6.65 -9.26
C LEU A 13 -7.50 7.80 -9.75
N ALA A 14 -8.54 7.48 -10.52
CA ALA A 14 -9.50 8.48 -10.99
C ALA A 14 -10.23 9.18 -9.82
N GLN A 15 -10.64 8.42 -8.80
CA GLN A 15 -11.32 8.98 -7.63
C GLN A 15 -10.37 9.75 -6.70
N ILE A 16 -9.11 9.32 -6.57
CA ILE A 16 -8.06 10.09 -5.87
C ILE A 16 -7.85 11.42 -6.59
N HIS A 17 -7.71 11.41 -7.91
CA HIS A 17 -7.56 12.62 -8.70
C HIS A 17 -8.75 13.57 -8.53
N ALA A 18 -9.97 13.05 -8.66
CA ALA A 18 -11.19 13.83 -8.46
C ALA A 18 -11.27 14.43 -7.05
N SER A 19 -10.90 13.66 -6.03
CA SER A 19 -10.88 14.13 -4.63
C SER A 19 -9.85 15.23 -4.42
N LYS A 20 -8.63 15.07 -4.96
CA LYS A 20 -7.57 16.09 -4.88
C LYS A 20 -7.98 17.39 -5.60
N ASN A 21 -8.65 17.28 -6.75
CA ASN A 21 -9.10 18.44 -7.52
C ASN A 21 -10.10 19.31 -6.76
N THR A 22 -10.84 18.77 -5.77
CA THR A 22 -11.73 19.59 -4.93
C THR A 22 -11.00 20.61 -4.05
N TYR A 23 -9.69 20.41 -3.83
CA TYR A 23 -8.82 21.34 -3.10
C TYR A 23 -8.01 22.25 -4.05
N CYS A 24 -8.22 22.13 -5.37
CA CYS A 24 -7.39 22.81 -6.37
C CYS A 24 -8.16 23.93 -7.07
N SER A 25 -7.42 24.96 -7.48
CA SER A 25 -7.92 26.00 -8.37
C SER A 25 -7.21 25.95 -9.72
N HIS A 26 -7.97 26.12 -10.80
CA HIS A 26 -7.52 26.01 -12.19
C HIS A 26 -8.06 27.16 -13.03
N ILE A 27 -7.35 27.58 -14.09
CA ILE A 27 -7.79 28.66 -14.99
C ILE A 27 -8.95 28.15 -15.85
N SER A 28 -8.79 26.97 -16.43
CA SER A 28 -9.81 26.27 -17.21
C SER A 28 -10.14 24.92 -16.58
N PRO A 29 -11.38 24.41 -16.73
CA PRO A 29 -11.71 23.04 -16.32
C PRO A 29 -10.80 21.98 -16.95
N MET A 30 -10.29 22.21 -18.16
CA MET A 30 -9.37 21.31 -18.84
C MET A 30 -7.98 21.25 -18.18
N ASP A 31 -7.59 22.31 -17.47
CA ASP A 31 -6.31 22.35 -16.76
C ASP A 31 -6.32 21.49 -15.48
N SER A 32 -7.49 20.99 -15.06
CA SER A 32 -7.57 20.07 -13.92
C SER A 32 -6.96 18.70 -14.23
N GLN A 33 -7.00 18.28 -15.50
CA GLN A 33 -6.46 17.00 -15.93
C GLN A 33 -4.99 17.15 -16.34
N TYR A 34 -4.12 16.32 -15.77
CA TYR A 34 -2.70 16.29 -16.13
C TYR A 34 -2.42 15.16 -17.14
N ASP A 35 -1.36 15.35 -17.94
CA ASP A 35 -0.88 14.36 -18.92
C ASP A 35 0.43 13.69 -18.49
N LEU A 36 1.26 14.41 -17.74
CA LEU A 36 2.52 13.90 -17.20
C LEU A 36 2.86 14.59 -15.87
N ILE A 37 3.34 13.82 -14.91
CA ILE A 37 3.90 14.32 -13.66
C ILE A 37 5.41 14.44 -13.82
N VAL A 38 5.98 15.60 -13.49
CA VAL A 38 7.42 15.85 -13.53
C VAL A 38 7.89 16.35 -12.16
N PRO A 39 9.12 16.00 -11.73
CA PRO A 39 9.61 16.39 -10.41
C PRO A 39 10.01 17.88 -10.34
N ALA A 40 10.31 18.52 -11.46
CA ALA A 40 10.70 19.93 -11.51
C ALA A 40 10.42 20.55 -12.89
N LEU A 41 10.27 21.87 -12.94
CA LEU A 41 10.07 22.64 -14.18
C LEU A 41 11.16 22.39 -15.23
N LYS A 42 12.42 22.25 -14.79
CA LYS A 42 13.57 21.97 -15.67
C LYS A 42 13.48 20.61 -16.39
N LYS A 43 12.64 19.70 -15.91
CA LYS A 43 12.43 18.38 -16.51
C LYS A 43 11.38 18.40 -17.62
N VAL A 44 10.73 19.54 -17.87
CA VAL A 44 9.88 19.73 -19.05
C VAL A 44 10.80 19.97 -20.26
N ASN A 45 11.06 18.92 -21.03
CA ASN A 45 11.92 18.93 -22.21
C ASN A 45 11.24 18.23 -23.39
N VAL A 46 11.94 18.10 -24.52
CA VAL A 46 11.38 17.48 -25.74
C VAL A 46 10.91 16.03 -25.49
N ARG A 47 11.59 15.28 -24.63
CA ARG A 47 11.20 13.89 -24.30
C ARG A 47 9.93 13.85 -23.46
N SER A 48 9.85 14.68 -22.42
CA SER A 48 8.65 14.75 -21.56
C SER A 48 7.43 15.26 -22.33
N ILE A 49 7.62 16.17 -23.29
CA ILE A 49 6.55 16.62 -24.19
C ILE A 49 6.06 15.46 -25.07
N ALA A 50 6.97 14.68 -25.65
CA ALA A 50 6.59 13.52 -26.46
C ALA A 50 5.86 12.45 -25.65
N GLU A 51 6.27 12.23 -24.41
CA GLU A 51 5.61 11.31 -23.48
C GLU A 51 4.21 11.82 -23.08
N ALA A 52 4.08 13.10 -22.72
CA ALA A 52 2.79 13.71 -22.42
C ALA A 52 1.81 13.61 -23.60
N LYS A 53 2.28 13.80 -24.84
CA LYS A 53 1.46 13.58 -26.05
C LYS A 53 0.96 12.14 -26.17
N LYS A 54 1.83 11.15 -25.88
CA LYS A 54 1.43 9.73 -25.90
C LYS A 54 0.39 9.42 -24.82
N ASN A 55 0.59 9.94 -23.60
CA ASN A 55 -0.35 9.73 -22.49
C ASN A 55 -1.72 10.37 -22.78
N LYS A 56 -1.72 11.60 -23.29
CA LYS A 56 -2.95 12.29 -23.69
C LYS A 56 -3.68 11.56 -24.81
N ALA A 57 -2.98 11.12 -25.86
CA ALA A 57 -3.55 10.34 -26.94
C ALA A 57 -4.17 9.02 -26.45
N LYS A 58 -3.48 8.30 -25.56
CA LYS A 58 -3.97 7.06 -24.93
C LYS A 58 -5.24 7.31 -24.13
N ARG A 59 -5.28 8.39 -23.35
CA ARG A 59 -6.45 8.78 -22.57
C ARG A 59 -7.64 9.13 -23.46
N LEU A 60 -7.47 9.98 -24.47
CA LEU A 60 -8.53 10.36 -25.42
C LEU A 60 -9.07 9.14 -26.18
N THR A 61 -8.19 8.22 -26.57
CA THR A 61 -8.59 6.95 -27.21
C THR A 61 -9.47 6.11 -26.28
N GLN A 62 -9.08 6.02 -25.00
CA GLN A 62 -9.84 5.27 -23.99
C GLN A 62 -11.20 5.92 -23.70
N GLU A 63 -11.25 7.25 -23.56
CA GLU A 63 -12.48 8.02 -23.33
C GLU A 63 -13.46 7.86 -24.50
N ALA A 64 -12.98 8.01 -25.74
CA ALA A 64 -13.79 7.82 -26.95
C ALA A 64 -14.32 6.39 -27.06
N TRP A 65 -13.49 5.39 -26.73
CA TRP A 65 -13.91 3.98 -26.72
C TRP A 65 -14.95 3.69 -25.62
N GLU A 66 -14.80 4.27 -24.43
CA GLU A 66 -15.75 4.11 -23.34
C GLU A 66 -17.09 4.80 -23.62
N GLN A 67 -17.07 5.99 -24.24
CA GLN A 67 -18.27 6.67 -24.72
C GLN A 67 -19.00 5.86 -25.79
N ALA A 68 -18.28 5.32 -26.77
CA ALA A 68 -18.83 4.46 -27.82
C ALA A 68 -19.46 3.19 -27.23
N LYS A 69 -18.82 2.61 -26.20
CA LYS A 69 -19.33 1.43 -25.49
C LYS A 69 -20.58 1.74 -24.67
N ALA A 70 -20.61 2.91 -24.02
CA ALA A 70 -21.78 3.37 -23.28
C ALA A 70 -22.97 3.67 -24.19
N ALA A 71 -22.72 4.16 -25.41
CA ALA A 71 -23.74 4.41 -26.43
C ALA A 71 -24.31 3.12 -27.07
N GLY A 72 -23.84 1.94 -26.68
CA GLY A 72 -24.43 0.66 -27.07
C GLY A 72 -24.04 0.14 -28.45
N MET A 73 -23.03 0.72 -29.10
CA MET A 73 -22.53 0.24 -30.40
C MET A 73 -21.94 -1.18 -30.27
N LYS A 74 -22.39 -2.12 -31.12
CA LYS A 74 -21.88 -3.49 -31.17
C LYS A 74 -20.65 -3.56 -32.10
N LYS A 75 -19.61 -4.32 -31.72
CA LYS A 75 -18.32 -4.51 -32.44
C LYS A 75 -17.37 -3.29 -32.47
N ILE A 76 -17.13 -2.67 -31.32
CA ILE A 76 -16.19 -1.54 -31.20
C ILE A 76 -14.75 -2.07 -31.14
N LYS A 77 -13.93 -1.76 -32.15
CA LYS A 77 -12.48 -1.99 -32.11
C LYS A 77 -11.80 -0.75 -31.54
N LEU A 78 -10.76 -0.95 -30.72
CA LEU A 78 -9.98 0.16 -30.15
C LEU A 78 -9.24 0.97 -31.23
N ALA A 79 -8.87 0.32 -32.34
CA ALA A 79 -8.14 0.91 -33.44
C ALA A 79 -8.89 2.09 -34.09
N ASP A 80 -10.22 1.98 -34.21
CA ASP A 80 -11.06 2.97 -34.90
C ASP A 80 -11.12 4.31 -34.15
N TYR A 81 -10.85 4.31 -32.85
CA TYR A 81 -10.88 5.48 -31.98
C TYR A 81 -9.47 5.95 -31.57
N THR A 82 -8.43 5.37 -32.16
CA THR A 82 -7.05 5.68 -31.78
C THR A 82 -6.66 7.08 -32.24
N VAL A 83 -6.43 7.98 -31.27
CA VAL A 83 -5.98 9.34 -31.54
C VAL A 83 -4.47 9.35 -31.75
N SER A 84 -4.00 9.97 -32.83
CA SER A 84 -2.57 10.09 -33.09
C SER A 84 -1.90 11.14 -32.19
N PRO A 85 -0.81 10.81 -31.46
CA PRO A 85 -0.08 11.77 -30.64
C PRO A 85 0.46 12.99 -31.41
N ARG A 86 0.66 12.86 -32.73
CA ARG A 86 1.20 13.94 -33.57
C ARG A 86 0.21 15.08 -33.78
N LYS A 87 -1.10 14.79 -33.74
CA LYS A 87 -2.18 15.78 -33.93
C LYS A 87 -2.42 16.65 -32.69
N ILE A 88 -1.82 16.31 -31.55
CA ILE A 88 -1.97 17.03 -30.29
C ILE A 88 -0.96 18.19 -30.25
N ASP A 89 -1.44 19.41 -30.05
CA ASP A 89 -0.56 20.58 -29.89
C ASP A 89 0.24 20.49 -28.58
N LYS A 90 1.45 21.05 -28.57
CA LYS A 90 2.25 21.20 -27.36
C LYS A 90 1.59 22.15 -26.35
N THR A 91 0.82 23.14 -26.82
CA THR A 91 0.11 24.09 -25.96
C THR A 91 -1.02 23.47 -25.17
N ASP A 92 -1.54 22.31 -25.59
CA ASP A 92 -2.66 21.67 -24.91
C ASP A 92 -2.22 20.70 -23.80
N LEU A 93 -0.91 20.55 -23.59
CA LEU A 93 -0.37 19.61 -22.62
C LEU A 93 -0.28 20.25 -21.23
N VAL A 94 -0.75 19.50 -20.24
CA VAL A 94 -0.71 19.93 -18.84
C VAL A 94 0.30 19.08 -18.08
N PHE A 95 1.32 19.76 -17.54
CA PHE A 95 2.36 19.14 -16.72
C PHE A 95 2.08 19.42 -15.25
N ARG A 96 1.97 18.34 -14.45
CA ARG A 96 1.90 18.45 -13.00
C ARG A 96 3.32 18.46 -12.43
N VAL A 97 3.67 19.51 -11.70
CA VAL A 97 4.96 19.65 -11.02
C VAL A 97 4.71 19.54 -9.51
N MET A 98 5.36 18.58 -8.86
CA MET A 98 5.29 18.44 -7.41
C MET A 98 6.16 19.53 -6.77
N THR A 99 5.55 20.53 -6.14
CA THR A 99 6.26 21.70 -5.58
C THR A 99 5.54 22.29 -4.38
N PHE A 100 6.31 22.86 -3.46
CA PHE A 100 5.83 23.55 -2.26
C PHE A 100 5.74 25.08 -2.43
N ASP A 101 6.12 25.64 -3.59
CA ASP A 101 6.31 27.10 -3.78
C ASP A 101 5.11 28.00 -3.44
N HIS A 102 3.89 27.46 -3.40
CA HIS A 102 2.66 28.20 -3.09
C HIS A 102 2.12 27.92 -1.68
N ILE A 103 2.76 26.99 -0.96
CA ILE A 103 2.38 26.64 0.39
C ILE A 103 3.13 27.58 1.33
N PRO A 104 2.46 28.21 2.31
CA PRO A 104 3.14 29.05 3.29
C PRO A 104 4.17 28.28 4.11
N MET A 105 5.25 28.96 4.50
CA MET A 105 6.24 28.45 5.45
C MET A 105 5.65 28.45 6.87
N ASP A 106 5.92 27.40 7.63
CA ASP A 106 5.54 27.24 9.03
C ASP A 106 6.64 26.47 9.76
N ASP A 107 7.66 27.21 10.21
CA ASP A 107 8.80 26.67 10.95
C ASP A 107 8.47 26.33 12.42
N THR A 108 7.30 26.75 12.92
CA THR A 108 6.90 26.52 14.32
C THR A 108 6.26 25.15 14.53
N ARG A 109 5.74 24.53 13.47
CA ARG A 109 4.98 23.27 13.55
C ARG A 109 5.78 22.06 13.99
N LYS A 110 7.07 21.97 13.62
CA LYS A 110 7.91 20.81 13.92
C LYS A 110 9.21 21.25 14.55
N LYS A 111 9.47 20.75 15.77
CA LYS A 111 10.69 21.03 16.53
C LYS A 111 11.98 20.65 15.80
N ASN A 112 11.97 19.55 15.03
CA ASN A 112 13.12 19.05 14.26
C ASN A 112 12.71 18.73 12.82
N PRO A 113 12.66 19.73 11.91
CA PRO A 113 12.33 19.51 10.51
C PRO A 113 13.45 18.75 9.80
N LYS A 114 13.11 17.72 9.01
CA LYS A 114 14.08 16.92 8.23
C LYS A 114 13.85 16.98 6.73
N GLN A 115 12.62 17.27 6.32
CA GLN A 115 12.22 17.31 4.92
C GLN A 115 11.69 18.69 4.56
N THR A 116 11.71 19.06 3.29
CA THR A 116 11.13 20.32 2.80
C THR A 116 9.67 20.49 3.23
N ALA A 117 8.90 19.40 3.24
CA ALA A 117 7.51 19.38 3.71
C ALA A 117 7.35 19.73 5.21
N ASP A 118 8.41 19.61 6.01
CA ASP A 118 8.36 19.92 7.45
C ASP A 118 8.37 21.43 7.72
N HIS A 119 8.98 22.21 6.83
CA HIS A 119 9.07 23.67 6.90
C HIS A 119 7.82 24.40 6.39
N HIS A 120 6.86 23.67 5.81
CA HIS A 120 5.66 24.23 5.23
C HIS A 120 4.43 23.90 6.08
N ALA A 121 3.36 24.65 5.85
CA ALA A 121 2.04 24.39 6.42
C ALA A 121 1.58 22.94 6.13
N LYS A 122 0.82 22.36 7.07
CA LYS A 122 0.31 20.99 6.92
C LYS A 122 -0.69 20.92 5.77
N VAL A 123 -0.49 19.97 4.87
CA VAL A 123 -1.34 19.74 3.69
C VAL A 123 -1.91 18.32 3.67
N ASN A 124 -3.08 18.15 3.05
CA ASN A 124 -3.81 16.88 3.00
C ASN A 124 -3.16 15.86 2.05
N PHE A 125 -2.41 16.33 1.05
CA PHE A 125 -1.71 15.52 0.05
C PHE A 125 -0.48 16.28 -0.49
N PRO A 126 0.49 15.59 -1.13
CA PRO A 126 1.67 16.23 -1.71
C PRO A 126 1.30 17.38 -2.65
N PRO A 127 1.76 18.62 -2.37
CA PRO A 127 1.33 19.79 -3.12
C PRO A 127 1.93 19.79 -4.52
N PHE A 128 1.18 20.36 -5.47
CA PHE A 128 1.57 20.44 -6.86
C PHE A 128 1.03 21.70 -7.53
N GLN A 129 1.68 22.07 -8.64
CA GLN A 129 1.21 23.09 -9.55
C GLN A 129 1.10 22.52 -10.96
N HIS A 130 0.11 22.99 -11.71
CA HIS A 130 -0.09 22.62 -13.11
C HIS A 130 0.49 23.72 -14.00
N TYR A 131 1.24 23.31 -15.02
CA TYR A 131 1.84 24.21 -16.00
C TYR A 131 1.47 23.82 -17.42
N ARG A 132 1.31 24.84 -18.26
CA ARG A 132 1.05 24.71 -19.69
C ARG A 132 2.09 25.48 -20.48
N LEU A 133 2.39 25.03 -21.70
CA LEU A 133 3.25 25.76 -22.62
C LEU A 133 2.44 26.84 -23.36
N ASP A 134 2.94 28.07 -23.34
CA ASP A 134 2.41 29.15 -24.18
C ASP A 134 2.92 29.00 -25.64
N LYS A 135 2.34 29.76 -26.58
CA LYS A 135 2.76 29.82 -27.99
C LYS A 135 4.25 30.15 -28.17
N LYS A 136 4.82 30.89 -27.21
CA LYS A 136 6.26 31.24 -27.15
C LYS A 136 7.14 30.15 -26.52
N GLY A 137 6.56 29.01 -26.10
CA GLY A 137 7.28 27.91 -25.46
C GLY A 137 7.62 28.12 -23.97
N LYS A 138 7.10 29.20 -23.34
CA LYS A 138 7.27 29.45 -21.90
C LYS A 138 6.23 28.70 -21.08
N LEU A 139 6.62 28.17 -19.93
CA LEU A 139 5.70 27.53 -18.99
C LEU A 139 4.92 28.59 -18.19
N VAL A 140 3.60 28.47 -18.21
CA VAL A 140 2.66 29.33 -17.46
C VAL A 140 1.95 28.46 -16.43
N CYS A 141 1.84 28.95 -15.18
CA CYS A 141 1.10 28.27 -14.11
C CYS A 141 -0.40 28.41 -14.38
N VAL A 142 -1.08 27.28 -14.53
CA VAL A 142 -2.51 27.19 -14.89
C VAL A 142 -3.36 26.54 -13.79
N GLY A 143 -2.74 26.03 -12.73
CA GLY A 143 -3.45 25.58 -11.54
C GLY A 143 -2.54 25.34 -10.35
N LYS A 144 -3.11 25.43 -9.15
CA LYS A 144 -2.42 25.23 -7.88
C LYS A 144 -3.25 24.31 -6.99
N SER A 145 -2.59 23.39 -6.27
CA SER A 145 -3.22 22.64 -5.18
C SER A 145 -3.46 23.52 -3.95
N HIS A 146 -4.39 23.13 -3.08
CA HIS A 146 -4.70 23.80 -1.82
C HIS A 146 -4.91 25.32 -2.00
N TRP A 147 -5.66 25.72 -3.02
CA TRP A 147 -5.78 27.12 -3.43
C TRP A 147 -7.23 27.49 -3.71
N VAL A 148 -7.66 28.66 -3.23
CA VAL A 148 -9.00 29.21 -3.44
C VAL A 148 -8.88 30.54 -4.19
N GLY A 149 -9.75 30.75 -5.17
CA GLY A 149 -9.77 31.96 -6.00
C GLY A 149 -8.85 31.87 -7.21
N GLY A 150 -8.57 33.01 -7.84
CA GLY A 150 -7.77 33.08 -9.06
C GLY A 150 -6.27 32.91 -8.80
N MET A 151 -5.52 32.74 -9.89
CA MET A 151 -4.07 32.45 -9.82
C MET A 151 -3.25 33.64 -9.28
N SER A 152 -3.75 34.87 -9.47
CA SER A 152 -3.14 36.12 -9.01
C SER A 152 -3.75 36.69 -7.73
N ASN A 153 -5.04 36.45 -7.47
CA ASN A 153 -5.80 37.06 -6.37
C ASN A 153 -6.34 36.05 -5.35
N GLY A 154 -5.99 34.78 -5.48
CA GLY A 154 -6.39 33.74 -4.55
C GLY A 154 -5.48 33.64 -3.33
N HIS A 155 -5.78 32.66 -2.48
CA HIS A 155 -5.00 32.37 -1.28
C HIS A 155 -4.90 30.86 -1.03
N PHE A 156 -3.90 30.46 -0.25
CA PHE A 156 -3.73 29.09 0.20
C PHE A 156 -4.83 28.70 1.19
N SER A 157 -5.40 27.51 1.02
CA SER A 157 -6.37 26.93 1.95
C SER A 157 -6.32 25.40 1.86
N ALA A 158 -6.25 24.73 3.02
CA ALA A 158 -6.26 23.28 3.12
C ALA A 158 -7.65 22.69 3.44
N ASP A 159 -8.62 23.52 3.80
CA ASP A 159 -9.86 23.06 4.46
C ASP A 159 -11.11 23.08 3.55
N HIS A 160 -11.04 23.70 2.38
CA HIS A 160 -12.21 23.93 1.52
C HIS A 160 -12.61 22.72 0.64
N GLY A 161 -11.76 21.70 0.53
CA GLY A 161 -12.02 20.53 -0.31
C GLY A 161 -12.66 19.37 0.44
N LYS A 162 -13.02 18.31 -0.30
CA LYS A 162 -13.57 17.08 0.27
C LYS A 162 -13.24 15.84 -0.55
N MET A 163 -13.12 14.71 0.14
CA MET A 163 -13.04 13.42 -0.53
C MET A 163 -14.36 13.08 -1.23
N THR A 164 -14.30 12.44 -2.40
CA THR A 164 -15.53 12.00 -3.09
C THR A 164 -16.20 10.86 -2.33
N ASN A 165 -17.53 10.83 -2.33
CA ASN A 165 -18.30 9.74 -1.71
C ASN A 165 -17.93 8.37 -2.32
N GLN A 166 -17.60 8.35 -3.61
CA GLN A 166 -17.16 7.13 -4.29
C GLN A 166 -15.82 6.62 -3.75
N LEU A 167 -14.84 7.50 -3.49
CA LEU A 167 -13.57 7.10 -2.87
C LEU A 167 -13.78 6.57 -1.44
N ALA A 168 -14.63 7.25 -0.66
CA ALA A 168 -14.99 6.80 0.68
C ALA A 168 -15.60 5.38 0.67
N MET A 169 -16.57 5.14 -0.23
CA MET A 169 -17.17 3.81 -0.42
C MET A 169 -16.14 2.76 -0.84
N MET A 170 -15.14 3.14 -1.66
CA MET A 170 -14.05 2.23 -2.01
C MET A 170 -13.19 1.87 -0.79
N TYR A 171 -12.89 2.82 0.10
CA TYR A 171 -12.16 2.56 1.36
C TYR A 171 -12.93 1.64 2.30
N MET A 172 -14.24 1.83 2.45
CA MET A 172 -15.09 0.94 3.27
C MET A 172 -15.00 -0.50 2.75
N LYS A 173 -15.21 -0.70 1.44
CA LYS A 173 -15.10 -2.02 0.80
C LYS A 173 -13.72 -2.67 0.94
N LEU A 174 -12.65 -1.87 0.92
CA LEU A 174 -11.29 -2.37 1.16
C LEU A 174 -11.12 -2.90 2.58
N CYS A 175 -11.59 -2.15 3.58
CA CYS A 175 -11.52 -2.52 4.98
C CYS A 175 -12.36 -3.78 5.28
N GLU A 176 -13.61 -3.82 4.80
CA GLU A 176 -14.49 -4.98 4.92
C GLU A 176 -13.86 -6.23 4.31
N ARG A 177 -13.37 -6.13 3.07
CA ARG A 177 -12.70 -7.24 2.39
C ARG A 177 -11.48 -7.72 3.19
N TYR A 178 -10.70 -6.79 3.76
CA TYR A 178 -9.52 -7.14 4.54
C TYR A 178 -9.87 -7.85 5.86
N GLY A 179 -10.94 -7.43 6.53
CA GLY A 179 -11.45 -8.06 7.76
C GLY A 179 -11.97 -9.49 7.58
N THR A 180 -12.25 -9.93 6.34
CA THR A 180 -12.66 -11.32 6.05
C THR A 180 -11.50 -12.30 5.90
N ARG A 181 -10.24 -11.85 5.94
CA ARG A 181 -9.06 -12.73 5.85
C ARG A 181 -9.03 -13.71 7.03
N ALA A 182 -8.53 -14.92 6.81
CA ALA A 182 -8.53 -16.00 7.80
C ALA A 182 -7.91 -15.62 9.15
N ASN A 183 -6.89 -14.75 9.15
CA ASN A 183 -6.21 -14.32 10.37
C ASN A 183 -7.05 -13.35 11.23
N TRP A 184 -8.02 -12.64 10.63
CA TRP A 184 -8.82 -11.59 11.27
C TRP A 184 -10.30 -11.96 11.40
N ARG A 185 -10.76 -12.90 10.57
CA ARG A 185 -12.15 -13.35 10.54
C ARG A 185 -12.52 -13.98 11.88
N GLY A 186 -13.62 -13.50 12.46
CA GLY A 186 -14.12 -13.99 13.74
C GLY A 186 -13.30 -13.50 14.94
N TYR A 187 -12.34 -12.59 14.74
CA TYR A 187 -11.67 -11.94 15.86
C TYR A 187 -12.62 -10.94 16.54
N THR A 188 -12.62 -10.92 17.88
CA THR A 188 -13.55 -10.11 18.67
C THR A 188 -13.49 -8.62 18.33
N TYR A 189 -12.30 -8.08 18.10
CA TYR A 189 -12.09 -6.65 17.81
C TYR A 189 -12.03 -6.34 16.30
N ASN A 190 -12.51 -7.23 15.44
CA ASN A 190 -12.46 -7.02 13.99
C ASN A 190 -13.19 -5.72 13.55
N ASP A 191 -14.31 -5.41 14.18
CA ASP A 191 -15.09 -4.20 13.85
C ASP A 191 -14.34 -2.91 14.24
N GLU A 192 -13.66 -2.93 15.39
CA GLU A 192 -12.77 -1.82 15.80
C GLU A 192 -11.57 -1.69 14.88
N MET A 193 -10.97 -2.81 14.46
CA MET A 193 -9.88 -2.82 13.49
C MET A 193 -10.28 -2.19 12.16
N GLN A 194 -11.46 -2.55 11.64
CA GLN A 194 -12.00 -1.98 10.41
C GLN A 194 -12.28 -0.48 10.56
N SER A 195 -12.91 -0.06 11.66
CA SER A 195 -13.19 1.34 11.96
C SER A 195 -11.91 2.17 12.03
N GLN A 196 -10.89 1.67 12.73
CA GLN A 196 -9.60 2.35 12.84
C GLN A 196 -8.86 2.40 11.50
N ALA A 197 -8.91 1.34 10.70
CA ALA A 197 -8.34 1.32 9.36
C ALA A 197 -9.04 2.33 8.44
N LEU A 198 -10.37 2.43 8.50
CA LEU A 198 -11.13 3.40 7.74
C LEU A 198 -10.75 4.84 8.14
N MET A 199 -10.65 5.13 9.43
CA MET A 199 -10.17 6.43 9.91
C MET A 199 -8.77 6.74 9.38
N GLN A 200 -7.86 5.76 9.40
CA GLN A 200 -6.51 5.91 8.87
C GLN A 200 -6.56 6.23 7.36
N LEU A 201 -7.33 5.48 6.57
CA LEU A 201 -7.50 5.74 5.14
C LEU A 201 -8.09 7.13 4.87
N SER A 202 -9.02 7.62 5.69
CA SER A 202 -9.54 8.99 5.56
C SER A 202 -8.47 10.06 5.82
N GLN A 203 -7.53 9.80 6.73
CA GLN A 203 -6.46 10.75 7.08
C GLN A 203 -5.30 10.77 6.07
N ILE A 204 -4.86 9.60 5.61
CA ILE A 204 -3.67 9.46 4.75
C ILE A 204 -3.99 9.05 3.31
N GLY A 205 -5.27 8.89 3.00
CA GLY A 205 -5.72 8.33 1.72
C GLY A 205 -5.28 9.17 0.54
N LEU A 206 -5.49 10.48 0.63
CA LEU A 206 -5.07 11.43 -0.40
C LEU A 206 -3.56 11.64 -0.45
N GLN A 207 -2.80 11.22 0.56
CA GLN A 207 -1.34 11.33 0.56
C GLN A 207 -0.64 10.37 -0.41
N PHE A 208 -1.39 9.47 -1.06
CA PHE A 208 -0.85 8.63 -2.12
C PHE A 208 -0.22 9.50 -3.22
N ASP A 209 1.01 9.17 -3.59
CA ASP A 209 1.83 9.93 -4.54
C ASP A 209 1.90 9.19 -5.89
N GLU A 210 1.13 9.68 -6.85
CA GLU A 210 1.00 9.12 -8.19
C GLU A 210 2.30 9.22 -9.01
N SER A 211 3.26 10.07 -8.58
CA SER A 211 4.56 10.15 -9.26
C SER A 211 5.46 8.93 -9.00
N LYS A 212 5.16 8.16 -7.94
CA LYS A 212 5.99 7.04 -7.49
C LYS A 212 5.41 5.67 -7.82
N SER A 213 4.09 5.58 -7.98
CA SER A 213 3.40 4.30 -8.18
C SER A 213 2.01 4.51 -8.79
N ASP A 214 1.64 3.59 -9.68
CA ASP A 214 0.28 3.49 -10.25
C ASP A 214 -0.61 2.47 -9.50
N ASN A 215 -0.15 1.98 -8.34
CA ASN A 215 -0.82 0.93 -7.57
C ASN A 215 -1.31 1.41 -6.19
N PRO A 216 -2.42 2.18 -6.13
CA PRO A 216 -2.99 2.62 -4.86
C PRO A 216 -3.50 1.47 -3.99
N PHE A 217 -3.91 0.33 -4.55
CA PHE A 217 -4.32 -0.82 -3.73
C PHE A 217 -3.24 -1.29 -2.78
N ALA A 218 -2.00 -1.38 -3.24
CA ALA A 218 -0.88 -1.81 -2.40
C ALA A 218 -0.64 -0.84 -1.24
N TYR A 219 -0.68 0.47 -1.52
CA TYR A 219 -0.55 1.51 -0.51
C TYR A 219 -1.65 1.44 0.55
N TYR A 220 -2.92 1.34 0.13
CA TYR A 220 -4.05 1.23 1.06
C TYR A 220 -4.04 -0.08 1.85
N THR A 221 -3.70 -1.20 1.20
CA THR A 221 -3.60 -2.50 1.89
C THR A 221 -2.53 -2.46 2.97
N ALA A 222 -1.38 -1.83 2.71
CA ALA A 222 -0.34 -1.65 3.71
C ALA A 222 -0.83 -0.79 4.90
N ALA A 223 -1.54 0.31 4.61
CA ALA A 223 -2.14 1.16 5.65
C ALA A 223 -3.15 0.39 6.53
N ILE A 224 -4.03 -0.41 5.91
CA ILE A 224 -5.00 -1.25 6.62
C ILE A 224 -4.28 -2.29 7.48
N THR A 225 -3.28 -2.99 6.92
CA THR A 225 -2.50 -4.01 7.63
C THR A 225 -1.84 -3.44 8.90
N ASN A 226 -1.22 -2.28 8.78
CA ASN A 226 -0.58 -1.59 9.91
C ASN A 226 -1.61 -1.17 10.96
N SER A 227 -2.78 -0.69 10.54
CA SER A 227 -3.86 -0.30 11.46
C SER A 227 -4.41 -1.49 12.24
N PHE A 228 -4.69 -2.61 11.56
CA PHE A 228 -5.15 -3.86 12.18
C PHE A 228 -4.15 -4.38 13.21
N THR A 229 -2.87 -4.43 12.81
CA THR A 229 -1.79 -4.89 13.70
C THR A 229 -1.62 -3.97 14.91
N ARG A 230 -1.82 -2.66 14.74
CA ARG A 230 -1.77 -1.71 15.87
C ARG A 230 -2.86 -1.99 16.89
N ILE A 231 -4.11 -2.20 16.47
CA ILE A 231 -5.21 -2.52 17.40
C ILE A 231 -4.93 -3.86 18.09
N LEU A 232 -4.48 -4.87 17.36
CA LEU A 232 -4.08 -6.16 17.95
C LEU A 232 -3.01 -5.99 19.04
N ASN A 233 -2.02 -5.13 18.80
CA ASN A 233 -0.94 -4.89 19.77
C ASN A 233 -1.41 -4.09 20.99
N ILE A 234 -2.30 -3.11 20.80
CA ILE A 234 -2.92 -2.37 21.91
C ILE A 234 -3.72 -3.35 22.79
N GLU A 235 -4.51 -4.23 22.17
CA GLU A 235 -5.30 -5.20 22.91
C GLU A 235 -4.43 -6.18 23.68
N LYS A 236 -3.37 -6.73 23.06
CA LYS A 236 -2.41 -7.60 23.76
C LYS A 236 -1.76 -6.89 24.95
N LYS A 237 -1.45 -5.60 24.82
CA LYS A 237 -0.91 -4.79 25.91
C LYS A 237 -1.93 -4.63 27.04
N ASN A 238 -3.20 -4.38 26.72
CA ASN A 238 -4.26 -4.27 27.72
C ASN A 238 -4.51 -5.59 28.45
N GLN A 239 -4.45 -6.72 27.75
CA GLN A 239 -4.52 -8.06 28.34
C GLN A 239 -3.38 -8.30 29.32
N ALA A 240 -2.14 -7.96 28.92
CA ALA A 240 -0.98 -8.08 29.81
C ALA A 240 -1.12 -7.21 31.07
N ILE A 241 -1.58 -5.96 30.95
CA ILE A 241 -1.82 -5.07 32.10
C ILE A 241 -2.90 -5.66 33.02
N ARG A 242 -3.98 -6.22 32.46
CA ARG A 242 -5.02 -6.88 33.25
C ARG A 242 -4.43 -8.06 34.04
N ASP A 243 -3.64 -8.90 33.40
CA ASP A 243 -3.01 -10.05 34.05
C ASP A 243 -2.02 -9.60 35.15
N ASP A 244 -1.23 -8.54 34.91
CA ASP A 244 -0.33 -7.96 35.92
C ASP A 244 -1.10 -7.48 37.17
N LEU A 245 -2.26 -6.85 36.97
CA LEU A 245 -3.14 -6.43 38.07
C LEU A 245 -3.75 -7.62 38.83
N LEU A 246 -4.10 -8.70 38.13
CA LEU A 246 -4.60 -9.91 38.78
C LEU A 246 -3.52 -10.56 39.65
N GLU A 247 -2.31 -10.72 39.12
CA GLU A 247 -1.17 -11.28 39.85
C GLU A 247 -0.80 -10.42 41.06
N PHE A 248 -0.78 -9.09 40.91
CA PHE A 248 -0.49 -8.16 42.01
C PHE A 248 -1.48 -8.29 43.17
N ASN A 249 -2.75 -8.60 42.87
CA ASN A 249 -3.80 -8.81 43.86
C ASN A 249 -3.90 -10.28 44.33
N GLY A 250 -2.93 -11.14 44.00
CA GLY A 250 -2.93 -12.55 44.38
C GLY A 250 -4.01 -13.39 43.69
N MET A 251 -4.61 -12.88 42.62
CA MET A 251 -5.60 -13.59 41.81
C MET A 251 -4.93 -14.35 40.65
N MET A 252 -5.63 -15.34 40.11
CA MET A 252 -5.12 -16.13 38.99
C MET A 252 -5.19 -15.33 37.67
N PRO A 253 -4.09 -15.22 36.91
CA PRO A 253 -4.07 -14.56 35.60
C PRO A 253 -4.65 -15.44 34.49
N SER A 254 -4.77 -14.91 33.27
CA SER A 254 -5.27 -15.65 32.11
C SER A 254 -4.49 -16.94 31.81
N PHE A 255 -5.16 -17.93 31.19
CA PHE A 255 -4.51 -19.19 30.78
C PHE A 255 -3.32 -18.96 29.83
N THR A 256 -3.41 -17.95 28.96
CA THR A 256 -2.31 -17.57 28.06
C THR A 256 -1.08 -17.13 28.86
N ARG A 257 -1.27 -16.30 29.88
CA ARG A 257 -0.19 -15.83 30.77
C ARG A 257 0.43 -16.95 31.59
N GLN A 258 -0.40 -17.85 32.14
CA GLN A 258 0.09 -19.03 32.87
C GLN A 258 0.97 -19.92 31.99
N ASN A 259 0.52 -20.18 30.76
CA ASN A 259 1.27 -21.00 29.80
C ASN A 259 2.53 -20.27 29.32
N GLU A 260 2.51 -18.95 29.13
CA GLU A 260 3.70 -18.16 28.84
C GLU A 260 4.73 -18.25 29.98
N ASN A 261 4.30 -18.18 31.23
CA ASN A 261 5.18 -18.32 32.40
C ASN A 261 5.79 -19.73 32.48
N GLU A 262 4.99 -20.77 32.24
CA GLU A 262 5.46 -22.16 32.23
C GLU A 262 6.46 -22.42 31.09
N THR A 263 6.12 -21.98 29.87
CA THR A 263 6.95 -22.21 28.67
C THR A 263 8.22 -21.36 28.64
N SER A 264 8.18 -20.17 29.24
CA SER A 264 9.33 -19.27 29.34
C SER A 264 10.34 -19.70 30.40
N GLY A 265 9.92 -20.56 31.32
CA GLY A 265 10.73 -21.08 32.42
C GLY A 265 12.00 -21.82 31.96
N PRO A 266 13.13 -21.66 32.66
CA PRO A 266 14.38 -22.37 32.33
C PRO A 266 14.22 -23.89 32.29
N SER A 267 13.36 -24.44 33.15
CA SER A 267 13.04 -25.87 33.21
C SER A 267 12.34 -26.36 31.94
N TYR A 268 11.31 -25.65 31.47
CA TYR A 268 10.62 -25.99 30.21
C TYR A 268 11.56 -25.88 29.00
N LYS A 269 12.36 -24.81 28.91
CA LYS A 269 13.35 -24.65 27.84
C LYS A 269 14.39 -25.77 27.85
N LYS A 270 14.84 -26.22 29.03
CA LYS A 270 15.76 -27.36 29.17
C LYS A 270 15.12 -28.67 28.74
N ARG A 271 13.85 -28.92 29.11
CA ARG A 271 13.07 -30.09 28.65
C ARG A 271 12.91 -30.10 27.13
N MET A 272 12.50 -28.97 26.53
CA MET A 272 12.29 -28.86 25.08
C MET A 272 13.59 -28.99 24.27
N LYS A 273 14.75 -28.62 24.84
CA LYS A 273 16.05 -28.85 24.21
C LYS A 273 16.37 -30.34 24.04
N ALA A 274 15.84 -31.20 24.91
CA ALA A 274 16.04 -32.65 24.87
C ALA A 274 14.84 -33.43 24.29
N ALA A 275 13.69 -32.78 24.09
CA ALA A 275 12.42 -33.45 23.76
C ALA A 275 12.41 -34.14 22.38
N HIS A 276 13.21 -33.67 21.40
CA HIS A 276 13.23 -34.25 20.05
C HIS A 276 14.36 -35.26 19.81
N GLY A 277 15.06 -35.71 20.86
CA GLY A 277 16.22 -36.60 20.71
C GLY A 277 17.37 -35.98 19.91
N GLU A 278 18.47 -36.71 19.75
CA GLU A 278 19.60 -36.24 18.95
C GLU A 278 19.26 -36.29 17.45
N ALA A 279 19.29 -35.15 16.75
CA ALA A 279 19.17 -35.12 15.29
C ALA A 279 20.43 -35.74 14.66
N LYS A 280 20.26 -36.90 14.02
CA LYS A 280 21.33 -37.67 13.38
C LYS A 280 21.12 -37.66 11.86
N ILE A 281 22.17 -37.41 11.09
CA ILE A 281 22.17 -37.54 9.62
C ILE A 281 22.98 -38.77 9.23
N VAL A 282 22.47 -39.57 8.30
CA VAL A 282 23.19 -40.71 7.72
C VAL A 282 24.28 -40.17 6.78
N ASN A 283 25.50 -40.69 6.89
CA ASN A 283 26.58 -40.30 5.98
C ASN A 283 26.36 -40.84 4.55
N LYS A 284 27.07 -40.31 3.55
CA LYS A 284 26.92 -40.72 2.13
C LYS A 284 27.09 -42.24 1.93
N THR A 285 27.98 -42.88 2.68
CA THR A 285 28.21 -44.32 2.69
C THR A 285 27.02 -45.11 3.25
N GLY A 286 26.38 -44.63 4.32
CA GLY A 286 25.18 -45.22 4.91
C GLY A 286 23.97 -45.06 3.99
N ILE A 287 23.82 -43.91 3.35
CA ILE A 287 22.80 -43.70 2.31
C ILE A 287 22.99 -44.69 1.15
N LYS A 288 24.24 -44.97 0.74
CA LYS A 288 24.53 -45.97 -0.29
C LYS A 288 24.14 -47.40 0.14
N LYS A 289 24.32 -47.74 1.42
CA LYS A 289 23.86 -49.02 1.99
C LYS A 289 22.34 -49.11 2.03
N LEU A 290 21.65 -48.10 2.56
CA LEU A 290 20.19 -48.02 2.59
C LEU A 290 19.60 -48.12 1.18
N ASN A 291 20.17 -47.40 0.20
CA ASN A 291 19.72 -47.49 -1.19
C ASN A 291 19.91 -48.89 -1.80
N LYS A 292 20.90 -49.67 -1.34
CA LYS A 292 21.10 -51.05 -1.78
C LYS A 292 20.05 -51.98 -1.16
N VAL A 293 19.67 -51.75 0.10
CA VAL A 293 18.60 -52.49 0.78
C VAL A 293 17.24 -52.15 0.17
N LEU A 294 16.95 -50.85 -0.03
CA LEU A 294 15.73 -50.38 -0.69
C LEU A 294 15.58 -50.97 -2.10
N LYS A 295 16.65 -51.02 -2.90
CA LYS A 295 16.63 -51.66 -4.22
C LYS A 295 16.37 -53.16 -4.18
N LYS A 296 16.66 -53.85 -3.07
CA LYS A 296 16.47 -55.29 -2.90
C LYS A 296 15.10 -55.63 -2.30
N LYS A 297 14.67 -54.91 -1.25
CA LYS A 297 13.44 -55.18 -0.50
C LYS A 297 12.24 -54.36 -1.00
N GLY A 298 12.46 -53.25 -1.71
CA GLY A 298 11.41 -52.31 -2.13
C GLY A 298 10.96 -51.33 -1.03
N THR A 299 11.23 -51.63 0.24
CA THR A 299 10.95 -50.81 1.42
C THR A 299 12.18 -50.73 2.34
N LEU A 300 12.13 -49.85 3.34
CA LEU A 300 13.13 -49.73 4.40
C LEU A 300 12.39 -49.75 5.75
N ASP A 301 12.82 -50.62 6.64
CA ASP A 301 12.26 -50.77 7.99
C ASP A 301 13.19 -50.14 9.05
N SER A 302 12.70 -49.97 10.28
CA SER A 302 13.45 -49.32 11.37
C SER A 302 14.80 -50.00 11.65
N GLU A 303 14.89 -51.31 11.47
CA GLU A 303 16.11 -52.10 11.68
C GLU A 303 17.19 -51.82 10.63
N ASP A 304 16.80 -51.52 9.38
CA ASP A 304 17.76 -51.22 8.30
C ASP A 304 18.54 -49.91 8.56
N PHE A 305 17.99 -49.05 9.42
CA PHE A 305 18.60 -47.80 9.86
C PHE A 305 19.59 -48.00 11.03
N GLU A 306 19.56 -49.12 11.75
CA GLU A 306 20.52 -49.40 12.83
C GLU A 306 21.93 -49.74 12.30
N GLU A 307 22.01 -50.30 11.09
CA GLU A 307 23.28 -50.72 10.45
C GLU A 307 24.09 -49.57 9.80
N VAL A 308 23.58 -48.34 9.84
CA VAL A 308 24.23 -47.20 9.19
C VAL A 308 24.86 -46.22 10.17
N ASN A 309 26.07 -45.77 9.81
CA ASN A 309 26.78 -44.78 10.62
C ASN A 309 26.12 -43.40 10.52
N TYR A 310 25.83 -42.84 11.68
CA TYR A 310 25.23 -41.53 11.85
C TYR A 310 26.27 -40.47 12.22
N LYS A 311 26.13 -39.28 11.65
CA LYS A 311 26.82 -38.06 12.10
C LYS A 311 25.85 -37.22 12.91
N LYS A 312 26.28 -36.78 14.10
CA LYS A 312 25.53 -35.81 14.91
C LYS A 312 25.44 -34.48 14.17
N VAL A 313 24.25 -33.91 14.13
CA VAL A 313 24.03 -32.56 13.61
C VAL A 313 23.99 -31.61 14.79
N ASP A 314 24.91 -30.63 14.80
CA ASP A 314 24.83 -29.54 15.76
C ASP A 314 23.67 -28.61 15.38
N MET A 315 22.56 -28.74 16.09
CA MET A 315 21.37 -27.92 15.91
C MET A 315 21.36 -26.66 16.80
N THR A 316 22.43 -26.38 17.57
CA THR A 316 22.45 -25.25 18.52
C THR A 316 22.23 -23.87 17.87
N LYS A 317 22.56 -23.73 16.58
CA LYS A 317 22.35 -22.50 15.79
C LYS A 317 21.27 -22.62 14.73
N HIS A 318 20.52 -23.72 14.70
CA HIS A 318 19.46 -23.91 13.71
C HIS A 318 18.29 -22.98 14.03
N LYS A 319 18.20 -21.86 13.32
CA LYS A 319 16.99 -21.03 13.34
C LYS A 319 15.93 -21.78 12.54
N PRO A 320 14.78 -22.14 13.14
CA PRO A 320 13.69 -22.67 12.35
C PRO A 320 13.38 -21.67 11.24
N ILE A 321 13.15 -22.16 10.03
CA ILE A 321 12.59 -21.33 8.97
C ILE A 321 11.20 -20.97 9.45
N VAL A 322 11.09 -19.85 10.15
CA VAL A 322 9.81 -19.23 10.45
C VAL A 322 9.26 -18.84 9.09
N LYS A 323 8.46 -19.72 8.48
CA LYS A 323 7.54 -19.31 7.43
C LYS A 323 6.71 -18.22 8.11
N LYS A 324 7.05 -16.95 7.84
CA LYS A 324 6.24 -15.81 8.26
C LYS A 324 4.87 -16.07 7.66
N LYS A 325 3.96 -16.66 8.43
CA LYS A 325 2.54 -16.61 8.18
C LYS A 325 2.18 -15.16 8.44
N TRP A 326 2.19 -14.38 7.36
CA TRP A 326 1.57 -13.07 7.35
C TRP A 326 0.06 -13.25 7.28
#